data_AF-A0A0P1IGK9-F1
#
_entry.id   AF-A0A0P1IGK9-F1
#
_cell.length_a   1.000
_cell.length_b   1.000
_cell.length_c   1.000
_cell.angle_alpha   90.00
_cell.angle_beta   90.00
_cell.angle_gamma   90.00
#
_symmetry.space_group_name_H-M   'P 1'
#
loop_
_entity.id
_entity.type
_entity.pdbx_description
1 polymer ?
#
loop_
_entity_poly.entity_id
_entity_poly.type
_entity_poly.pdbx_seq_one_letter_code
_entity_poly.pdbx_strand_id
1 'polypeptide(L)'
;MDQASARWPEQVWIYELLVEYHLSYTGDRPSVLAAVSEIDRLTSDTGVVLSLQARGHLEIGNEQKGIEYVQKLAAHQNEGDDTKKGIFLKRWFYNAIEWYLWRNEEEMMLRGHLYAVMGRPDLAVPEIENALSEFGSKGREEVLDSFSKKGISVPRQAYDGSSEHLRKVISNYILNAGKMLLPLRFRSVDTTSQG
;
A
#
# COMPACT_ATOMS: atom_id res chain seq x y z
N MET A 1 -7.32 -17.87 -17.53
CA MET A 1 -6.31 -16.88 -17.93
C MET A 1 -5.09 -17.54 -18.59
N ASP A 2 -4.93 -18.85 -18.45
CA ASP A 2 -3.80 -19.65 -18.97
C ASP A 2 -3.60 -19.58 -20.49
N GLN A 3 -4.66 -19.32 -21.27
CA GLN A 3 -4.53 -19.10 -22.71
C GLN A 3 -3.85 -17.78 -23.07
N ALA A 4 -3.96 -16.75 -22.22
CA ALA A 4 -3.34 -15.45 -22.47
C ALA A 4 -1.84 -15.50 -22.22
N SER A 5 -1.40 -16.09 -21.10
CA SER A 5 0.02 -16.28 -20.79
C SER A 5 0.71 -17.21 -21.79
N ALA A 6 0.01 -18.22 -22.32
CA ALA A 6 0.54 -19.06 -23.41
C ALA A 6 0.69 -18.30 -24.74
N ARG A 7 -0.21 -17.36 -25.04
CA ARG A 7 -0.22 -16.64 -26.32
C ARG A 7 0.76 -15.46 -26.37
N TRP A 8 1.05 -14.85 -25.22
CA TRP A 8 1.87 -13.64 -25.12
C TRP A 8 2.80 -13.71 -23.90
N PRO A 9 3.71 -14.69 -23.83
CA PRO A 9 4.48 -14.98 -22.62
C PRO A 9 5.44 -13.85 -22.20
N GLU A 10 5.81 -12.96 -23.11
CA GLU A 10 6.75 -11.86 -22.85
C GLU A 10 6.04 -10.52 -22.55
N GLN A 11 4.72 -10.53 -22.32
CA GLN A 11 3.96 -9.31 -22.05
C GLN A 11 3.65 -9.15 -20.56
N VAL A 12 4.29 -8.19 -19.90
CA VAL A 12 4.18 -7.93 -18.45
C VAL A 12 2.73 -7.74 -17.99
N TRP A 13 1.90 -7.03 -18.77
CA TRP A 13 0.51 -6.72 -18.42
C TRP A 13 -0.37 -7.97 -18.18
N ILE A 14 0.00 -9.12 -18.75
CA ILE A 14 -0.74 -10.38 -18.55
C ILE A 14 -0.55 -10.88 -17.13
N TYR A 15 0.69 -10.84 -16.65
CA TYR A 15 1.03 -11.27 -15.31
C TYR A 15 0.53 -10.28 -14.27
N GLU A 16 0.48 -8.98 -14.58
CA GLU A 16 -0.18 -7.98 -13.74
C GLU A 16 -1.66 -8.34 -13.50
N LEU A 17 -2.39 -8.65 -14.57
CA LEU A 17 -3.79 -9.07 -14.49
C LEU A 17 -3.98 -10.39 -13.73
N LEU A 18 -3.06 -11.34 -13.88
CA LEU A 18 -3.08 -12.59 -13.12
C LEU A 18 -2.89 -12.34 -11.62
N VAL A 19 -1.91 -11.52 -11.23
CA VAL A 19 -1.70 -11.14 -9.82
C VAL A 19 -2.98 -10.50 -9.26
N GLU A 20 -3.53 -9.49 -9.94
CA GLU A 20 -4.75 -8.82 -9.48
C GLU A 20 -5.94 -9.78 -9.38
N TYR A 21 -6.12 -10.65 -10.38
CA TYR A 21 -7.21 -11.62 -10.39
C TYR A 21 -7.08 -12.59 -9.21
N HIS A 22 -5.88 -13.12 -8.98
CA HIS A 22 -5.70 -14.11 -7.94
C HIS A 22 -5.78 -13.50 -6.54
N LEU A 23 -5.19 -12.32 -6.32
CA LEU A 23 -5.29 -11.62 -5.03
C LEU A 23 -6.72 -11.14 -4.72
N SER A 24 -7.50 -10.76 -5.74
CA SER A 24 -8.83 -10.17 -5.54
C SER A 24 -9.97 -11.20 -5.54
N TYR A 25 -9.86 -12.29 -6.31
CA TYR A 25 -11.00 -13.18 -6.55
C TYR A 25 -10.81 -14.63 -6.13
N THR A 26 -9.59 -15.17 -6.17
CA THR A 26 -9.39 -16.63 -5.94
C THR A 26 -8.59 -16.96 -4.69
N GLY A 27 -7.72 -16.07 -4.23
CA GLY A 27 -6.77 -16.35 -3.16
C GLY A 27 -5.71 -17.39 -3.52
N ASP A 28 -5.53 -17.71 -4.81
CA ASP A 28 -4.58 -18.71 -5.28
C ASP A 28 -3.12 -18.20 -5.17
N ARG A 29 -2.52 -18.46 -4.00
CA ARG A 29 -1.16 -18.03 -3.66
C ARG A 29 -0.08 -18.60 -4.60
N PRO A 30 -0.10 -19.90 -4.98
CA PRO A 30 0.81 -20.42 -6.01
C PRO A 30 0.75 -19.66 -7.33
N SER A 31 -0.45 -19.33 -7.81
CA SER A 31 -0.59 -18.61 -9.08
C SER A 31 -0.13 -17.15 -8.98
N VAL A 32 -0.36 -16.48 -7.84
CA VAL A 32 0.25 -15.17 -7.55
C VAL A 32 1.77 -15.24 -7.62
N LEU A 33 2.38 -16.25 -6.98
CA LEU A 33 3.82 -16.44 -6.96
C LEU A 33 4.41 -16.62 -8.36
N ALA A 34 3.78 -17.46 -9.17
CA ALA A 34 4.20 -17.70 -10.54
C ALA A 34 4.14 -16.41 -11.36
N ALA A 35 3.03 -15.67 -11.27
CA ALA A 35 2.86 -14.42 -12.00
C ALA A 35 3.86 -13.33 -11.55
N VAL A 36 4.07 -13.15 -10.25
CA VAL A 36 5.09 -12.21 -9.72
C VAL A 36 6.50 -12.59 -10.18
N SER A 37 6.83 -13.87 -10.23
CA SER A 37 8.13 -14.35 -10.71
C SER A 37 8.36 -14.07 -12.21
N GLU A 38 7.31 -14.17 -13.02
CA GLU A 38 7.40 -13.81 -14.45
C GLU A 38 7.54 -12.30 -14.64
N ILE A 39 6.89 -11.49 -13.80
CA ILE A 39 7.09 -10.03 -13.80
C ILE A 39 8.55 -9.70 -13.46
N ASP A 40 9.13 -10.34 -12.44
CA ASP A 40 10.56 -10.18 -12.09
C ASP A 40 11.46 -10.52 -13.28
N ARG A 41 11.19 -11.65 -13.96
CA ARG A 41 11.98 -12.12 -15.11
C ARG A 41 11.93 -11.12 -16.27
N LEU A 42 10.79 -10.51 -16.52
CA LEU A 42 10.56 -9.62 -17.66
C LEU A 42 11.08 -8.19 -17.42
N THR A 43 11.54 -7.86 -16.21
CA THR A 43 12.19 -6.60 -15.81
C THR A 43 11.43 -5.34 -16.24
N SER A 44 10.44 -4.94 -15.44
CA SER A 44 9.71 -3.69 -15.62
C SER A 44 9.50 -3.02 -14.27
N ASP A 45 10.48 -2.25 -13.80
CA ASP A 45 10.38 -1.53 -12.51
C ASP A 45 9.52 -0.27 -12.67
N THR A 46 8.23 -0.47 -12.93
CA THR A 46 7.23 0.59 -12.87
C THR A 46 6.56 0.60 -11.50
N GLY A 47 6.04 1.76 -11.08
CA GLY A 47 5.30 1.84 -9.81
C GLY A 47 4.13 0.85 -9.69
N VAL A 48 3.50 0.44 -10.80
CA VAL A 48 2.43 -0.58 -10.80
C VAL A 48 3.02 -1.96 -10.51
N VAL A 49 4.08 -2.35 -11.21
CA VAL A 49 4.77 -3.62 -11.01
C VAL A 49 5.31 -3.76 -9.60
N LEU A 50 6.01 -2.73 -9.10
CA LEU A 50 6.56 -2.71 -7.75
C LEU A 50 5.46 -2.87 -6.69
N SER A 51 4.28 -2.26 -6.91
CA SER A 51 3.13 -2.43 -6.01
C SER A 51 2.56 -3.84 -6.02
N LEU A 52 2.49 -4.49 -7.18
CA LEU A 52 1.98 -5.85 -7.32
C LEU A 52 2.95 -6.88 -6.73
N GLN A 53 4.25 -6.70 -6.94
CA GLN A 53 5.29 -7.52 -6.32
C GLN A 53 5.26 -7.41 -4.80
N ALA A 54 5.19 -6.19 -4.26
CA ALA A 54 5.07 -5.95 -2.82
C ALA A 54 3.85 -6.66 -2.23
N ARG A 55 2.65 -6.41 -2.78
CA ARG A 55 1.40 -7.01 -2.30
C ARG A 55 1.43 -8.54 -2.43
N GLY A 56 1.85 -9.05 -3.59
CA GLY A 56 1.94 -10.48 -3.84
C GLY A 56 2.83 -11.18 -2.82
N HIS A 57 4.03 -10.66 -2.57
CA HIS A 57 4.95 -11.24 -1.59
C HIS A 57 4.46 -11.14 -0.13
N LEU A 58 3.82 -10.03 0.25
CA LEU A 58 3.26 -9.86 1.59
C LEU A 58 2.07 -10.81 1.84
N GLU A 59 1.17 -10.98 0.86
CA GLU A 59 -0.04 -11.81 1.03
C GLU A 59 0.26 -13.32 1.10
N ILE A 60 1.35 -13.77 0.47
CA ILE A 60 1.78 -15.18 0.50
C ILE A 60 2.72 -15.50 1.67
N GLY A 61 3.12 -14.50 2.46
CA GLY A 61 4.01 -14.67 3.63
C GLY A 61 5.52 -14.59 3.32
N ASN A 62 5.93 -14.16 2.12
CA ASN A 62 7.33 -13.84 1.82
C ASN A 62 7.63 -12.39 2.21
N GLU A 63 7.61 -12.13 3.52
CA GLU A 63 7.68 -10.78 4.08
C GLU A 63 8.94 -10.00 3.65
N GLN A 64 10.10 -10.66 3.66
CA GLN A 64 11.37 -9.99 3.33
C GLN A 64 11.35 -9.40 1.91
N LYS A 65 10.91 -10.19 0.91
CA LYS A 65 10.74 -9.67 -0.45
C LYS A 65 9.65 -8.61 -0.53
N GLY A 66 8.56 -8.80 0.20
CA GLY A 66 7.49 -7.81 0.29
C GLY A 66 8.00 -6.44 0.74
N ILE A 67 8.81 -6.41 1.80
CA ILE A 67 9.46 -5.20 2.33
C ILE A 67 10.41 -4.59 1.29
N GLU A 68 11.23 -5.41 0.61
CA GLU A 68 12.15 -4.95 -0.43
C GLU A 68 11.40 -4.19 -1.55
N TYR A 69 10.28 -4.73 -2.05
CA TYR A 69 9.49 -4.07 -3.09
C TYR A 69 8.74 -2.84 -2.58
N VAL A 70 8.31 -2.80 -1.32
CA VAL A 70 7.75 -1.57 -0.72
C VAL A 70 8.81 -0.46 -0.67
N GLN A 71 10.06 -0.79 -0.33
CA GLN A 71 11.17 0.18 -0.33
C GLN A 71 11.46 0.69 -1.74
N LYS A 72 11.56 -0.22 -2.73
CA LYS A 72 11.74 0.17 -4.14
C LYS A 72 10.60 1.05 -4.66
N LEU A 73 9.35 0.71 -4.31
CA LEU A 73 8.18 1.50 -4.67
C LEU A 73 8.25 2.91 -4.06
N ALA A 74 8.61 3.01 -2.78
CA ALA A 74 8.74 4.28 -2.10
C ALA A 74 9.85 5.16 -2.74
N ALA A 75 11.01 4.57 -3.02
CA ALA A 75 12.12 5.24 -3.70
C ALA A 75 11.73 5.71 -5.12
N HIS A 76 11.13 4.83 -5.94
CA HIS A 76 10.64 5.17 -7.28
C HIS A 76 9.65 6.35 -7.25
N GLN A 77 8.82 6.45 -6.21
CA GLN A 77 7.87 7.56 -6.06
C GLN A 77 8.54 8.87 -5.63
N ASN A 78 9.62 8.81 -4.85
CA ASN A 78 10.39 9.97 -4.40
C ASN A 78 11.29 10.53 -5.54
N GLU A 79 11.69 9.70 -6.50
CA GLU A 79 12.57 10.08 -7.62
C GLU A 79 11.84 10.65 -8.86
N GLY A 80 10.51 10.50 -8.96
CA GLY A 80 9.75 10.78 -10.19
C GLY A 80 9.23 12.22 -10.38
N ASP A 81 9.63 12.86 -11.47
CA ASP A 81 9.17 14.17 -11.99
C ASP A 81 7.63 14.25 -12.15
N ASP A 82 7.05 15.40 -11.76
CA ASP A 82 5.65 15.61 -11.38
C ASP A 82 4.60 15.48 -12.50
N THR A 83 5.03 15.27 -13.74
CA THR A 83 4.16 15.41 -14.91
C THR A 83 3.63 14.11 -15.50
N LYS A 84 4.15 12.93 -15.10
CA LYS A 84 3.77 11.63 -15.71
C LYS A 84 3.25 10.57 -14.76
N LYS A 85 2.72 10.95 -13.59
CA LYS A 85 2.02 10.01 -12.70
C LYS A 85 0.73 9.52 -13.40
N GLY A 86 0.70 8.25 -13.78
CA GLY A 86 -0.44 7.59 -14.43
C GLY A 86 -1.72 7.71 -13.62
N ILE A 87 -2.85 7.89 -14.32
CA ILE A 87 -4.18 8.21 -13.76
C ILE A 87 -4.65 7.18 -12.70
N PHE A 88 -4.23 5.92 -12.82
CA PHE A 88 -4.64 4.84 -11.94
C PHE A 88 -3.98 4.92 -10.54
N LEU A 89 -2.65 5.05 -10.48
CA LEU A 89 -1.92 5.31 -9.24
C LEU A 89 -2.25 6.70 -8.68
N LYS A 90 -2.45 7.71 -9.54
CA LYS A 90 -2.95 9.02 -9.08
C LYS A 90 -4.25 8.88 -8.29
N ARG A 91 -5.22 8.09 -8.76
CA ARG A 91 -6.52 7.95 -8.07
C ARG A 91 -6.45 7.14 -6.77
N TRP A 92 -5.50 6.22 -6.66
CA TRP A 92 -5.21 5.47 -5.42
C TRP A 92 -4.45 6.29 -4.38
N PHE A 93 -3.50 7.12 -4.83
CA PHE A 93 -2.55 7.81 -3.94
C PHE A 93 -2.83 9.32 -3.74
N TYR A 94 -3.43 10.06 -4.69
CA TYR A 94 -3.74 11.50 -4.52
C TYR A 94 -4.87 11.77 -3.54
N ASN A 95 -5.77 10.82 -3.29
CA ASN A 95 -6.70 10.97 -2.15
C ASN A 95 -5.96 10.83 -0.81
N ALA A 96 -4.70 10.37 -0.82
CA ALA A 96 -3.91 10.14 0.37
C ALA A 96 -2.81 11.18 0.64
N ILE A 97 -2.29 11.87 -0.38
CA ILE A 97 -1.02 12.60 -0.28
C ILE A 97 -1.11 13.97 -0.98
N GLU A 98 -1.49 15.02 -0.24
CA GLU A 98 -1.18 16.43 -0.55
C GLU A 98 0.13 16.88 0.15
N TRP A 99 1.07 15.94 0.33
CA TRP A 99 2.28 16.17 1.10
C TRP A 99 3.41 16.64 0.20
N TYR A 100 3.70 17.94 0.29
CA TYR A 100 4.92 18.53 -0.21
C TYR A 100 5.64 19.11 1.00
N LEU A 101 6.77 18.50 1.36
CA LEU A 101 7.94 19.03 2.09
C LEU A 101 8.51 17.82 2.88
N TRP A 102 9.84 17.63 2.85
CA TRP A 102 10.65 16.66 3.62
C TRP A 102 10.86 15.25 3.01
N ARG A 103 11.94 15.08 2.22
CA ARG A 103 12.21 13.89 1.36
C ARG A 103 12.42 12.54 2.06
N ASN A 104 12.98 12.48 3.27
CA ASN A 104 13.29 11.20 3.94
C ASN A 104 12.13 10.74 4.81
N GLU A 105 11.49 11.68 5.48
CA GLU A 105 10.37 11.47 6.36
C GLU A 105 9.08 11.19 5.54
N GLU A 106 8.97 11.74 4.32
CA GLU A 106 7.97 11.33 3.30
C GLU A 106 8.11 9.85 2.93
N GLU A 107 9.32 9.33 2.78
CA GLU A 107 9.52 7.92 2.42
C GLU A 107 9.02 6.99 3.54
N MET A 108 9.30 7.32 4.81
CA MET A 108 8.77 6.58 5.96
C MET A 108 7.24 6.61 6.00
N MET A 109 6.64 7.80 5.83
CA MET A 109 5.17 7.92 5.76
C MET A 109 4.58 7.14 4.60
N LEU A 110 5.25 7.14 3.45
CA LEU A 110 4.82 6.43 2.26
C LEU A 110 4.88 4.92 2.47
N ARG A 111 5.98 4.39 3.02
CA ARG A 111 6.07 2.96 3.39
C ARG A 111 4.97 2.58 4.39
N GLY A 112 4.79 3.39 5.43
CA GLY A 112 3.73 3.20 6.42
C GLY A 112 2.33 3.16 5.78
N HIS A 113 2.04 4.07 4.86
CA HIS A 113 0.78 4.07 4.10
C HIS A 113 0.64 2.84 3.20
N LEU A 114 1.70 2.46 2.47
CA LEU A 114 1.71 1.28 1.60
C LEU A 114 1.42 0.00 2.39
N TYR A 115 2.08 -0.19 3.54
CA TYR A 115 1.79 -1.31 4.43
C TYR A 115 0.35 -1.27 4.96
N ALA A 116 -0.17 -0.10 5.32
CA ALA A 116 -1.54 0.05 5.81
C ALA A 116 -2.57 -0.36 4.76
N VAL A 117 -2.37 0.10 3.52
CA VAL A 117 -3.15 -0.28 2.35
C VAL A 117 -3.04 -1.79 2.14
N MET A 118 -1.84 -2.36 2.13
CA MET A 118 -1.62 -3.80 1.94
C MET A 118 -2.08 -4.69 3.12
N GLY A 119 -2.76 -4.13 4.12
CA GLY A 119 -3.30 -4.91 5.25
C GLY A 119 -2.22 -5.42 6.21
N ARG A 120 -1.08 -4.73 6.28
CA ARG A 120 0.05 -5.00 7.17
C ARG A 120 0.16 -3.91 8.25
N PRO A 121 -0.82 -3.81 9.18
CA PRO A 121 -0.80 -2.80 10.24
C PRO A 121 0.43 -2.93 11.14
N ASP A 122 0.94 -4.14 11.30
CA ASP A 122 2.15 -4.46 12.07
C ASP A 122 3.41 -3.81 11.50
N LEU A 123 3.52 -3.70 10.17
CA LEU A 123 4.60 -2.97 9.50
C LEU A 123 4.30 -1.47 9.35
N ALA A 124 3.03 -1.11 9.23
CA ALA A 124 2.60 0.28 9.02
C ALA A 124 2.78 1.18 10.26
N VAL A 125 2.39 0.68 11.44
CA VAL A 125 2.48 1.44 12.69
C VAL A 125 3.89 1.98 12.96
N PRO A 126 4.96 1.16 12.99
CA PRO A 126 6.28 1.66 13.33
C PRO A 126 6.81 2.70 12.33
N GLU A 127 6.51 2.56 11.04
CA GLU A 127 6.93 3.54 10.01
C GLU A 127 6.28 4.91 10.22
N ILE A 128 4.97 4.94 10.49
CA ILE A 128 4.23 6.19 10.72
C ILE A 128 4.62 6.81 12.06
N GLU A 129 4.81 6.00 13.10
CA GLU A 129 5.29 6.49 14.40
C GLU A 129 6.66 7.15 14.30
N ASN A 130 7.61 6.49 13.63
CA ASN A 130 8.95 7.02 13.42
C ASN A 130 8.89 8.32 12.63
N ALA A 131 8.15 8.35 11.52
CA ALA A 131 8.01 9.57 10.73
C ALA A 131 7.44 10.75 11.55
N LEU A 132 6.37 10.52 12.30
CA LEU A 132 5.76 11.54 13.19
C LEU A 132 6.69 12.00 14.31
N SER A 133 7.62 11.16 14.75
CA SER A 133 8.67 11.54 15.69
C SER A 133 9.72 12.44 15.05
N GLU A 134 10.14 12.13 13.82
CA GLU A 134 11.18 12.86 13.08
C GLU A 134 10.70 14.21 12.53
N PHE A 135 9.42 14.34 12.14
CA PHE A 135 8.84 15.57 11.58
C PHE A 135 8.81 16.80 12.53
N GLY A 136 9.18 16.63 13.80
CA GLY A 136 9.05 17.68 14.82
C GLY A 136 7.59 18.01 15.13
N SER A 137 7.33 19.19 15.71
CA SER A 137 5.96 19.60 16.08
C SER A 137 5.14 20.02 14.86
N LYS A 138 5.71 20.85 13.98
CA LYS A 138 5.03 21.41 12.82
C LYS A 138 4.65 20.34 11.78
N GLY A 139 5.59 19.48 11.38
CA GLY A 139 5.27 18.44 10.39
C GLY A 139 4.27 17.42 10.92
N ARG A 140 4.33 17.09 12.22
CA ARG A 140 3.30 16.26 12.87
C ARG A 140 1.92 16.92 12.85
N GLU A 141 1.81 18.21 13.17
CA GLU A 141 0.54 18.94 13.12
C GLU A 141 -0.06 18.87 11.72
N GLU A 142 0.75 19.11 10.70
CA GLU A 142 0.30 18.98 9.31
C GLU A 142 -0.21 17.54 9.06
N VAL A 143 0.59 16.50 9.34
CA VAL A 143 0.18 15.10 9.10
C VAL A 143 -1.16 14.77 9.76
N LEU A 144 -1.31 15.15 11.02
CA LEU A 144 -2.53 14.97 11.80
C LEU A 144 -3.73 15.73 11.21
N ASP A 145 -3.52 16.93 10.67
CA ASP A 145 -4.57 17.67 9.98
C ASP A 145 -5.05 16.94 8.72
N SER A 146 -4.18 16.26 7.97
CA SER A 146 -4.68 15.42 6.86
C SER A 146 -5.48 14.22 7.32
N PHE A 147 -5.14 13.62 8.46
CA PHE A 147 -5.91 12.52 9.00
C PHE A 147 -7.31 13.01 9.37
N SER A 148 -7.38 14.20 9.99
CA SER A 148 -8.64 14.89 10.29
C SER A 148 -9.47 15.17 9.02
N LYS A 149 -8.83 15.68 7.94
CA LYS A 149 -9.50 15.88 6.63
C LYS A 149 -10.07 14.59 6.03
N LYS A 150 -9.48 13.43 6.36
CA LYS A 150 -9.98 12.09 5.97
C LYS A 150 -11.02 11.51 6.94
N GLY A 151 -11.51 12.31 7.89
CA GLY A 151 -12.53 11.93 8.85
C GLY A 151 -12.01 11.14 10.05
N ILE A 152 -10.70 11.13 10.30
CA ILE A 152 -10.11 10.48 11.48
C ILE A 152 -10.12 11.46 12.64
N SER A 153 -10.71 11.07 13.76
CA SER A 153 -10.72 11.91 14.97
C SER A 153 -9.31 12.04 15.56
N VAL A 154 -8.79 13.26 15.62
CA VAL A 154 -7.49 13.59 16.22
C VAL A 154 -7.69 14.41 17.51
N PRO A 155 -7.37 13.86 18.69
CA PRO A 155 -7.46 14.59 19.95
C PRO A 155 -6.28 15.57 20.12
N ARG A 156 -6.46 16.66 20.89
CA ARG A 156 -5.44 17.70 21.08
C ARG A 156 -4.11 17.14 21.59
N GLN A 157 -4.16 16.13 22.45
CA GLN A 157 -3.01 15.45 23.01
C GLN A 157 -2.12 14.80 21.95
N ALA A 158 -2.67 14.40 20.80
CA ALA A 158 -1.88 13.89 19.68
C ALA A 158 -1.04 15.01 19.03
N TYR A 159 -1.61 16.20 18.88
CA TYR A 159 -0.87 17.40 18.42
C TYR A 159 0.24 17.79 19.38
N ASP A 160 -0.01 17.67 20.69
CA ASP A 160 0.99 17.93 21.73
C ASP A 160 2.06 16.82 21.83
N GLY A 161 1.96 15.77 21.01
CA GLY A 161 2.97 14.72 20.89
C GLY A 161 2.79 13.51 21.83
N SER A 162 1.63 13.33 22.45
CA SER A 162 1.36 12.17 23.31
C SER A 162 1.40 10.87 22.52
N SER A 163 2.35 9.99 22.85
CA SER A 163 2.55 8.71 22.14
C SER A 163 1.31 7.81 22.16
N GLU A 164 0.57 7.76 23.27
CA GLU A 164 -0.67 6.98 23.37
C GLU A 164 -1.74 7.48 22.39
N HIS A 165 -1.93 8.81 22.33
CA HIS A 165 -2.93 9.41 21.46
C HIS A 165 -2.52 9.34 19.99
N LEU A 166 -1.22 9.51 19.69
CA LEU A 166 -0.66 9.29 18.36
C LEU A 166 -0.91 7.86 17.89
N ARG A 167 -0.61 6.84 18.71
CA ARG A 167 -0.90 5.43 18.39
C ARG A 167 -2.36 5.18 18.03
N LYS A 168 -3.28 5.77 18.79
CA LYS A 168 -4.72 5.62 18.54
C LYS A 168 -5.12 6.25 17.21
N VAL A 169 -4.60 7.44 16.90
CA VAL A 169 -4.84 8.12 15.63
C VAL A 169 -4.25 7.33 14.46
N ILE A 170 -3.01 6.85 14.58
CA ILE A 170 -2.33 6.02 13.56
C ILE A 170 -3.12 4.74 13.31
N SER A 171 -3.58 4.06 14.38
CA SER A 171 -4.40 2.85 14.26
C SER A 171 -5.70 3.13 13.51
N ASN A 172 -6.39 4.23 13.83
CA ASN A 172 -7.60 4.64 13.13
C ASN A 172 -7.34 4.98 11.66
N TYR A 173 -6.21 5.63 11.37
CA TYR A 173 -5.76 5.91 10.01
C TYR A 173 -5.54 4.62 9.22
N ILE A 174 -4.79 3.67 9.78
CA ILE A 174 -4.50 2.39 9.13
C ILE A 174 -5.80 1.63 8.84
N LEU A 175 -6.72 1.58 9.80
CA LEU A 175 -8.04 0.98 9.61
C LEU A 175 -8.86 1.67 8.51
N ASN A 176 -8.71 3.00 8.35
CA ASN A 176 -9.38 3.75 7.28
C ASN A 176 -8.70 3.49 5.91
N ALA A 177 -7.38 3.52 5.85
CA ALA A 177 -6.60 3.27 4.64
C ALA A 177 -6.83 1.85 4.08
N GLY A 178 -6.85 0.83 4.95
CA GLY A 178 -7.18 -0.54 4.55
C GLY A 178 -8.59 -0.69 3.97
N LYS A 179 -9.54 0.20 4.32
CA LYS A 179 -10.88 0.21 3.73
C LYS A 179 -10.94 0.81 2.33
N MET A 180 -9.99 1.65 1.94
CA MET A 180 -9.94 2.23 0.59
C MET A 180 -9.68 1.16 -0.49
N LEU A 181 -9.18 -0.01 -0.08
CA LEU A 181 -9.01 -1.22 -0.89
C LEU A 181 -10.22 -2.16 -0.92
N LEU A 182 -11.18 -1.98 0.00
CA LEU A 182 -12.29 -2.92 0.19
C LEU A 182 -13.40 -2.92 -0.87
N PRO A 183 -13.48 -2.06 -1.93
CA PRO A 183 -14.48 -2.29 -2.97
C PRO A 183 -14.34 -3.64 -3.69
N LEU A 184 -13.21 -4.36 -3.52
CA LEU A 184 -12.99 -5.68 -4.14
C LEU A 184 -12.98 -6.86 -3.17
N ARG A 185 -13.08 -6.64 -1.85
CA ARG A 185 -13.40 -7.71 -0.89
C ARG A 185 -14.88 -7.61 -0.54
N PHE A 186 -15.76 -8.12 -1.40
CA PHE A 186 -17.15 -8.35 -1.01
C PHE A 186 -17.44 -9.83 -0.80
N ARG A 187 -17.97 -10.06 0.40
CA ARG A 187 -18.69 -11.23 0.91
C ARG A 187 -17.87 -12.51 0.89
N SER A 188 -17.38 -12.88 2.07
CA SER A 188 -17.45 -14.29 2.45
C SER A 188 -18.83 -14.77 2.03
N VAL A 189 -18.86 -15.68 1.07
CA VAL A 189 -20.04 -16.52 0.89
C VAL A 189 -20.10 -17.28 2.21
N ASP A 190 -20.96 -16.82 3.11
CA ASP A 190 -21.39 -17.62 4.24
C ASP A 190 -22.04 -18.86 3.62
N THR A 191 -21.23 -19.92 3.46
CA THR A 191 -21.74 -21.27 3.30
C THR A 191 -22.22 -21.77 4.66
N THR A 192 -23.12 -21.03 5.30
CA THR A 192 -24.01 -21.60 6.30
C THR A 192 -25.22 -22.17 5.58
N SER A 193 -25.09 -23.47 5.27
CA SER A 193 -26.13 -24.48 5.45
C SER A 193 -27.59 -23.99 5.42
N GLN A 194 -28.26 -24.12 4.28
CA GLN A 194 -29.70 -24.42 4.14
C GLN A 194 -29.87 -25.06 2.75
N GLY A 195 -30.37 -26.27 2.53
CA GLY A 195 -30.85 -27.36 3.38
C GLY A 195 -30.97 -28.60 2.49
#